data_AF-A0AB40B157-F1
#
_entry.id   AF-A0AB40B157-F1
#
_cell.length_a   1.000
_cell.length_b   1.000
_cell.length_c   1.000
_cell.angle_alpha   90.00
_cell.angle_beta   90.00
_cell.angle_gamma   90.00
#
_symmetry.space_group_name_H-M   'P 1'
#
loop_
_entity.id
_entity.type
_entity.pdbx_description
1 polymer ?
#
loop_
_entity_poly.entity_id
_entity_poly.type
_entity_poly.pdbx_seq_one_letter_code
_entity_poly.pdbx_strand_id
1 'polypeptide(L)'
;MATRAVRYVVIDAFTDTAFKGNPAAICFLEDGHQVDNEWMQSVAKEFNISVTAFLTRAVSGDNPRFNLRWFTPVAELNLCGNATLAAAHFLLSYGLVKCDVIEFATKSGILTATKVYGIKQSTLFNVKDKNYFKYSGEKESFSIELNFPVCKVIKCNPGEIPSIPETLNGASVINVTKRSLSDDLIVEVASGLDVVNLKPTFDEIRNCAGTGVIVTGPAPPGSGYDIFSRFFCPKLGVDEVTPSS
;
A
#
# COMPACT_ATOMS: atom_id res chain seq x y z
N MET A 1 27.25 18.89 5.99
CA MET A 1 26.16 17.90 5.85
C MET A 1 24.93 18.45 6.56
N ALA A 2 23.76 18.42 5.92
CA ALA A 2 22.51 18.77 6.61
C ALA A 2 22.24 17.76 7.72
N THR A 3 21.98 18.23 8.95
CA THR A 3 22.07 17.44 10.19
C THR A 3 20.73 16.86 10.67
N ARG A 4 19.73 16.70 9.79
CA ARG A 4 18.45 16.08 10.17
C ARG A 4 18.46 14.59 9.82
N ALA A 5 18.80 13.77 10.82
CA ALA A 5 18.73 12.32 10.71
C ALA A 5 17.27 11.85 10.82
N VAL A 6 16.86 10.96 9.92
CA VAL A 6 15.51 10.36 9.90
C VAL A 6 15.67 8.87 10.15
N ARG A 7 14.94 8.34 11.12
CA ARG A 7 14.85 6.90 11.31
C ARG A 7 13.78 6.35 10.37
N TYR A 8 14.17 5.36 9.57
CA TYR A 8 13.26 4.67 8.68
C TYR A 8 13.46 3.17 8.74
N VAL A 9 12.42 2.43 8.36
CA VAL A 9 12.48 1.00 8.05
C VAL A 9 11.82 0.78 6.70
N VAL A 10 12.25 -0.25 5.96
CA VAL A 10 11.52 -0.72 4.77
C VAL A 10 10.82 -2.01 5.16
N ILE A 11 9.52 -2.08 4.90
CA ILE A 11 8.68 -3.24 5.23
C ILE A 11 7.94 -3.67 3.97
N ASP A 12 8.05 -4.97 3.69
CA ASP A 12 7.33 -5.66 2.62
C ASP A 12 5.92 -6.03 3.11
N ALA A 13 4.90 -5.32 2.62
CA ALA A 13 3.51 -5.58 2.99
C ALA A 13 2.93 -6.78 2.21
N PHE A 14 1.94 -7.46 2.81
CA PHE A 14 1.23 -8.60 2.21
C PHE A 14 2.10 -9.85 1.94
N THR A 15 3.18 -10.03 2.71
CA THR A 15 4.02 -11.22 2.63
C THR A 15 4.65 -11.54 3.99
N ASP A 16 5.08 -12.79 4.15
CA ASP A 16 5.94 -13.27 5.25
C ASP A 16 7.39 -13.48 4.81
N THR A 17 7.69 -13.26 3.53
CA THR A 17 8.97 -13.55 2.88
C THR A 17 9.61 -12.26 2.40
N ALA A 18 10.89 -12.06 2.70
CA ALA A 18 11.62 -10.87 2.25
C ALA A 18 11.66 -10.76 0.72
N PHE A 19 11.62 -9.53 0.21
CA PHE A 19 11.65 -9.21 -1.23
C PHE A 19 10.44 -9.72 -2.01
N LYS A 20 9.35 -10.03 -1.31
CA LYS A 20 8.03 -10.30 -1.86
C LYS A 20 7.04 -9.24 -1.40
N GLY A 21 5.82 -9.25 -1.93
CA GLY A 21 4.81 -8.28 -1.51
C GLY A 21 5.16 -6.84 -1.90
N ASN A 22 4.58 -5.86 -1.24
CA ASN A 22 4.68 -4.46 -1.65
C ASN A 22 5.52 -3.65 -0.64
N PRO A 23 6.76 -3.26 -0.99
CA PRO A 23 7.63 -2.52 -0.10
C PRO A 23 7.11 -1.10 0.17
N ALA A 24 7.19 -0.68 1.43
CA ALA A 24 6.98 0.70 1.85
C ALA A 24 8.08 1.15 2.82
N ALA A 25 8.59 2.37 2.66
CA ALA A 25 9.48 3.01 3.62
C ALA A 25 8.63 3.68 4.69
N ILE A 26 8.88 3.38 5.96
CA ILE A 26 8.20 3.97 7.10
C ILE A 26 9.19 4.88 7.82
N CYS A 27 9.02 6.19 7.66
CA CYS A 27 9.79 7.23 8.35
C CYS A 27 9.10 7.60 9.65
N PHE A 28 9.73 7.28 10.79
CA PHE A 28 9.21 7.65 12.11
C PHE A 28 9.84 8.96 12.57
N LEU A 29 9.03 10.00 12.66
CA LEU A 29 9.46 11.34 13.00
C LEU A 29 9.16 11.60 14.49
N GLU A 30 10.23 11.68 15.30
CA GLU A 30 10.14 11.96 16.74
C GLU A 30 9.71 13.42 16.99
N ASP A 31 9.14 13.66 18.17
CA ASP A 31 8.57 14.97 18.57
C ASP A 31 9.56 16.12 18.33
N GLY A 32 9.07 17.20 17.72
CA GLY A 32 9.87 18.37 17.34
C GLY A 32 10.31 18.40 15.87
N HIS A 33 10.15 17.31 15.11
CA HIS A 33 10.35 17.30 13.66
C HIS A 33 9.14 17.90 12.93
N GLN A 34 9.04 19.23 12.91
CA GLN A 34 8.19 19.91 11.94
C GLN A 34 8.87 19.83 10.57
N VAL A 35 8.31 18.98 9.72
CA VAL A 35 8.72 18.81 8.32
C VAL A 35 7.56 19.21 7.43
N ASP A 36 7.88 20.02 6.42
CA ASP A 36 6.91 20.47 5.42
C ASP A 36 6.71 19.43 4.30
N ASN A 37 5.77 19.74 3.41
CA ASN A 37 5.40 18.86 2.31
C ASN A 37 6.54 18.70 1.29
N GLU A 38 7.31 19.76 1.04
CA GLU A 38 8.40 19.77 0.06
C GLU A 38 9.51 18.84 0.49
N TRP A 39 9.84 18.85 1.78
CA TRP A 39 10.81 17.94 2.38
C TRP A 39 10.32 16.50 2.33
N MET A 40 9.07 16.21 2.73
CA MET A 40 8.52 14.84 2.67
C MET A 40 8.53 14.30 1.23
N GLN A 41 8.14 15.14 0.26
CA GLN A 41 8.16 14.80 -1.14
C GLN A 41 9.58 14.54 -1.65
N SER A 42 10.56 15.33 -1.21
CA SER A 42 11.97 15.14 -1.57
C SER A 42 12.53 13.83 -1.03
N VAL A 43 12.18 13.47 0.21
CA VAL A 43 12.56 12.18 0.79
C VAL A 43 11.90 11.01 0.07
N ALA A 44 10.61 11.11 -0.25
CA ALA A 44 9.91 10.06 -1.00
C ALA A 44 10.48 9.87 -2.40
N LYS A 45 10.87 10.97 -3.06
CA LYS A 45 11.57 10.95 -4.33
C LYS A 45 12.96 10.31 -4.22
N GLU A 46 13.70 10.59 -3.15
CA GLU A 46 15.03 10.00 -2.91
C GLU A 46 14.95 8.47 -2.70
N PHE A 47 13.96 8.00 -1.93
CA PHE A 47 13.77 6.55 -1.76
C PHE A 47 13.40 5.85 -3.06
N ASN A 48 12.64 6.52 -3.94
CA ASN A 48 12.22 6.00 -5.25
C ASN A 48 11.59 4.59 -5.20
N ILE A 49 10.79 4.33 -4.16
CA ILE A 49 9.96 3.12 -4.01
C ILE A 49 8.48 3.50 -4.14
N SER A 50 7.59 2.50 -4.17
CA SER A 50 6.15 2.71 -4.37
C SER A 50 5.57 3.80 -3.47
N VAL A 51 5.77 3.69 -2.16
CA VAL A 51 5.28 4.67 -1.17
C VAL A 51 6.26 4.83 -0.01
N THR A 52 6.46 6.08 0.40
CA THR A 52 7.07 6.47 1.67
C THR A 52 5.99 7.01 2.61
N ALA A 53 5.84 6.40 3.78
CA ALA A 53 4.97 6.83 4.85
C ALA A 53 5.73 7.64 5.90
N PHE A 54 5.15 8.75 6.34
CA PHE A 54 5.65 9.56 7.45
C PHE A 54 4.70 9.44 8.63
N LEU A 55 5.25 9.04 9.77
CA LEU A 55 4.52 8.73 10.98
C LEU A 55 4.98 9.66 12.10
N THR A 56 4.06 10.40 12.71
CA THR A 56 4.33 11.21 13.91
C THR A 56 3.35 10.83 15.02
N ARG A 57 3.78 10.92 16.28
CA ARG A 57 2.85 10.73 17.40
C ARG A 57 1.83 11.86 17.40
N ALA A 58 0.55 11.52 17.53
CA ALA A 58 -0.50 12.48 17.78
C ALA A 58 -0.80 12.50 19.28
N VAL A 59 -1.25 13.64 19.79
CA VAL A 59 -1.85 13.70 21.12
C VAL A 59 -3.22 13.00 21.03
N SER A 60 -3.44 11.92 21.77
CA SER A 60 -4.77 11.26 21.79
C SER A 60 -5.10 10.58 23.11
N GLY A 61 -6.42 10.34 23.28
CA GLY A 61 -7.07 9.71 24.43
C GLY A 61 -6.78 8.22 24.59
N ASP A 62 -7.80 7.38 24.82
CA ASP A 62 -7.63 6.01 25.33
C ASP A 62 -6.78 5.06 24.46
N ASN A 63 -6.76 5.24 23.13
CA ASN A 63 -5.92 4.48 22.17
C ASN A 63 -4.74 5.32 21.65
N PRO A 64 -3.58 4.71 21.33
CA PRO A 64 -2.48 5.43 20.72
C PRO A 64 -2.84 5.84 19.29
N ARG A 65 -2.70 7.13 19.03
CA ARG A 65 -2.95 7.74 17.72
C ARG A 65 -1.67 8.28 17.12
N PHE A 66 -1.56 8.18 15.80
CA PHE A 66 -0.48 8.73 15.03
C PHE A 66 -1.02 9.54 13.85
N ASN A 67 -0.33 10.59 13.46
CA ASN A 67 -0.57 11.18 12.14
C ASN A 67 0.18 10.33 11.12
N LEU A 68 -0.49 9.99 10.03
CA LEU A 68 0.07 9.19 8.95
C LEU A 68 -0.18 9.87 7.60
N ARG A 69 0.91 10.07 6.87
CA ARG A 69 0.91 10.66 5.52
C ARG A 69 1.69 9.77 4.57
N TRP A 70 1.29 9.73 3.30
CA TRP A 70 1.90 8.86 2.31
C TRP A 70 2.29 9.65 1.08
N PHE A 71 3.49 9.38 0.58
CA PHE A 71 4.04 10.05 -0.59
C PHE A 71 4.56 9.01 -1.56
N THR A 72 4.16 9.13 -2.81
CA THR A 72 4.85 8.54 -3.95
C THR A 72 6.07 9.40 -4.29
N PRO A 73 6.93 8.99 -5.23
CA PRO A 73 8.05 9.82 -5.68
C PRO A 73 7.65 11.19 -6.25
N VAL A 74 6.37 11.37 -6.63
CA VAL A 74 5.91 12.60 -7.31
C VAL A 74 4.77 13.34 -6.60
N ALA A 75 4.00 12.68 -5.73
CA ALA A 75 2.83 13.29 -5.08
C ALA A 75 2.45 12.64 -3.75
N GLU A 76 1.78 13.41 -2.88
CA GLU A 76 1.10 12.91 -1.68
C GLU A 76 -0.20 12.18 -2.03
N LEU A 77 -0.44 11.03 -1.38
CA LEU A 77 -1.67 10.25 -1.53
C LEU A 77 -2.69 10.59 -0.44
N ASN A 78 -3.97 10.50 -0.78
CA ASN A 78 -5.05 10.61 0.20
C ASN A 78 -5.23 9.33 1.03
N LEU A 79 -4.91 8.17 0.45
CA LEU A 79 -5.11 6.86 1.07
C LEU A 79 -4.11 5.84 0.51
N CYS A 80 -3.57 4.97 1.38
CA CYS A 80 -2.62 3.93 0.97
C CYS A 80 -2.72 2.67 1.85
N GLY A 81 -3.02 1.52 1.24
CA GLY A 81 -3.17 0.24 1.93
C GLY A 81 -1.87 -0.33 2.50
N ASN A 82 -0.94 -0.66 1.60
CA ASN A 82 0.34 -1.32 1.91
C ASN A 82 1.14 -0.54 2.96
N ALA A 83 1.27 0.79 2.80
CA ALA A 83 2.07 1.58 3.71
C ALA A 83 1.39 1.79 5.08
N THR A 84 0.05 1.77 5.16
CA THR A 84 -0.68 1.73 6.45
C THR A 84 -0.45 0.42 7.17
N LEU A 85 -0.53 -0.70 6.43
CA LEU A 85 -0.25 -2.03 6.97
C LEU A 85 1.18 -2.12 7.51
N ALA A 86 2.14 -1.67 6.72
CA ALA A 86 3.55 -1.62 7.09
C ALA A 86 3.81 -0.72 8.31
N ALA A 87 3.17 0.45 8.39
CA ALA A 87 3.28 1.34 9.55
C ALA A 87 2.72 0.70 10.83
N ALA A 88 1.56 0.02 10.75
CA ALA A 88 1.00 -0.72 11.87
C ALA A 88 1.91 -1.88 12.29
N HIS A 89 2.42 -2.65 11.33
CA HIS A 89 3.37 -3.74 11.60
C HIS A 89 4.64 -3.23 12.28
N PHE A 90 5.18 -2.09 11.84
CA PHE A 90 6.32 -1.43 12.49
C PHE A 90 6.01 -1.09 13.96
N LEU A 91 4.89 -0.41 14.22
CA LEU A 91 4.52 -0.01 15.57
C LEU A 91 4.33 -1.20 16.53
N LEU A 92 3.66 -2.25 16.06
CA LEU A 92 3.37 -3.46 16.84
C LEU A 92 4.62 -4.31 17.07
N SER A 93 5.38 -4.59 16.01
CA SER A 93 6.52 -5.53 16.07
C SER A 93 7.71 -4.99 16.85
N TYR A 94 7.90 -3.67 16.85
CA TYR A 94 8.97 -3.02 17.60
C TYR A 94 8.53 -2.55 19.00
N GLY A 95 7.30 -2.91 19.44
CA GLY A 95 6.80 -2.59 20.77
C GLY A 95 6.63 -1.08 21.04
N LEU A 96 6.39 -0.29 19.98
CA LEU A 96 6.20 1.16 20.09
C LEU A 96 4.79 1.53 20.59
N VAL A 97 3.90 0.55 20.62
CA VAL A 97 2.58 0.56 21.25
C VAL A 97 2.37 -0.73 22.06
N LYS A 98 1.51 -0.69 23.07
CA LYS A 98 1.19 -1.85 23.94
C LYS A 98 -0.25 -2.37 23.78
N CYS A 99 -1.00 -1.82 22.84
CA CYS A 99 -2.38 -2.19 22.56
C CYS A 99 -2.48 -2.94 21.24
N ASP A 100 -3.63 -3.59 21.03
CA ASP A 100 -3.92 -4.29 19.78
C ASP A 100 -4.55 -3.37 18.73
N VAL A 101 -5.01 -2.16 19.11
CA VAL A 101 -5.70 -1.23 18.21
C VAL A 101 -4.91 0.07 18.10
N ILE A 102 -4.54 0.45 16.88
CA ILE A 102 -3.84 1.69 16.55
C ILE A 102 -4.75 2.57 15.71
N GLU A 103 -4.78 3.88 16.01
CA GLU A 103 -5.48 4.86 15.19
C GLU A 103 -4.50 5.70 14.37
N PHE A 104 -4.83 5.93 13.10
CA PHE A 104 -4.10 6.80 12.20
C PHE A 104 -4.99 7.97 11.78
N ALA A 105 -4.56 9.19 12.08
CA ALA A 105 -5.14 10.41 11.54
C ALA A 105 -4.54 10.70 10.17
N THR A 106 -5.40 10.75 9.15
CA THR A 106 -5.01 10.81 7.73
C THR A 106 -5.88 11.83 6.97
N LYS A 107 -5.54 12.13 5.71
CA LYS A 107 -6.40 12.98 4.84
C LYS A 107 -7.77 12.38 4.56
N SER A 108 -7.91 11.05 4.63
CA SER A 108 -9.18 10.34 4.44
C SER A 108 -9.92 10.06 5.76
N GLY A 109 -9.56 10.75 6.85
CA GLY A 109 -10.14 10.55 8.17
C GLY A 109 -9.33 9.58 9.03
N ILE A 110 -9.97 9.06 10.08
CA ILE A 110 -9.33 8.10 10.99
C ILE A 110 -9.39 6.71 10.38
N LEU A 111 -8.22 6.08 10.25
CA LEU A 111 -8.08 4.65 9.97
C LEU A 111 -7.65 3.94 11.26
N THR A 112 -7.96 2.66 11.34
CA THR A 112 -7.72 1.78 12.47
C THR A 112 -7.01 0.54 11.97
N ALA A 113 -5.96 0.16 12.69
CA ALA A 113 -5.30 -1.12 12.52
C ALA A 113 -5.47 -1.96 13.78
N THR A 114 -6.02 -3.17 13.60
CA THR A 114 -6.26 -4.11 14.69
C THR A 114 -5.35 -5.32 14.52
N LYS A 115 -4.56 -5.61 15.56
CA LYS A 115 -3.79 -6.84 15.68
C LYS A 115 -4.74 -8.01 15.93
N VAL A 116 -4.65 -9.03 15.09
CA VAL A 116 -5.48 -10.24 15.15
C VAL A 116 -4.56 -11.44 15.34
N TYR A 117 -4.87 -12.28 16.32
CA TYR A 117 -4.10 -13.49 16.59
C TYR A 117 -4.68 -14.67 15.79
N GLY A 118 -3.83 -15.29 14.96
CA GLY A 118 -4.18 -16.55 14.29
C GLY A 118 -4.10 -17.73 15.27
N ILE A 119 -4.74 -18.85 14.92
CA ILE A 119 -4.48 -20.14 15.58
C ILE A 119 -3.04 -20.54 15.22
N LYS A 120 -2.18 -20.71 16.24
CA LYS A 120 -0.72 -20.92 16.13
C LYS A 120 -0.33 -21.96 15.08
N GLN A 121 0.51 -21.58 14.11
CA GLN A 121 1.50 -22.50 13.53
C GLN A 121 2.88 -22.01 13.99
N SER A 122 3.55 -22.83 14.83
CA SER A 122 4.90 -22.53 15.30
C SER A 122 5.88 -22.64 14.14
N THR A 123 6.51 -21.53 13.76
CA THR A 123 7.74 -21.55 12.95
C THR A 123 8.87 -20.92 13.76
N LEU A 124 9.84 -21.76 14.12
CA LEU A 124 11.07 -21.35 14.79
C LEU A 124 12.00 -20.69 13.77
N PHE A 125 12.15 -19.37 13.83
CA PHE A 125 13.20 -18.66 13.09
C PHE A 125 14.33 -18.26 14.03
N ASN A 126 15.51 -18.83 13.80
CA ASN A 126 16.75 -18.48 14.49
C ASN A 126 17.48 -17.41 13.66
N VAL A 127 17.39 -16.14 14.04
CA VAL A 127 18.25 -15.08 13.50
C VAL A 127 19.11 -14.54 14.63
N LYS A 128 20.41 -14.84 14.58
CA LYS A 128 21.42 -14.26 15.47
C LYS A 128 22.14 -13.15 14.72
N ASP A 129 21.63 -11.92 14.80
CA ASP A 129 22.44 -10.74 14.46
C ASP A 129 22.28 -9.67 15.54
N LYS A 130 23.42 -9.26 16.12
CA LYS A 130 23.51 -8.67 17.46
C LYS A 130 23.49 -7.14 17.51
N ASN A 131 23.33 -6.39 16.41
CA ASN A 131 23.64 -4.93 16.44
C ASN A 131 22.65 -3.97 15.75
N TYR A 132 21.44 -4.36 15.38
CA TYR A 132 20.39 -3.42 14.95
C TYR A 132 19.05 -3.82 15.59
N PHE A 133 18.43 -2.91 16.36
CA PHE A 133 17.15 -3.08 17.08
C PHE A 133 16.95 -4.44 17.79
N LYS A 134 17.07 -4.47 19.12
CA LYS A 134 16.79 -5.69 19.93
C LYS A 134 15.36 -6.18 19.67
N TYR A 135 15.23 -7.23 18.86
CA TYR A 135 14.05 -8.09 18.81
C TYR A 135 14.09 -8.98 20.05
N SER A 136 13.32 -8.64 21.08
CA SER A 136 13.16 -9.48 22.27
C SER A 136 11.69 -9.86 22.44
N GLY A 137 11.34 -11.06 21.98
CA GLY A 137 10.04 -11.67 22.19
C GLY A 137 9.91 -12.97 21.39
N GLU A 138 9.16 -13.94 21.91
CA GLU A 138 8.63 -15.02 21.09
C GLU A 138 7.86 -14.38 19.94
N LYS A 139 8.21 -14.74 18.68
CA LYS A 139 7.57 -14.19 17.49
C LYS A 139 6.16 -14.80 17.39
N GLU A 140 5.22 -14.28 18.17
CA GLU A 140 3.81 -14.59 17.95
C GLU A 140 3.45 -14.10 16.56
N SER A 141 3.10 -15.03 15.67
CA SER A 141 2.56 -14.69 14.36
C SER A 141 1.22 -14.00 14.56
N PHE A 142 1.09 -12.77 14.08
CA PHE A 142 -0.17 -12.02 14.11
C PHE A 142 -0.49 -11.50 12.71
N SER A 143 -1.77 -11.30 12.46
CA SER A 143 -2.30 -10.60 11.30
C SER A 143 -2.73 -9.20 11.70
N ILE A 144 -2.88 -8.30 10.73
CA ILE A 144 -3.38 -6.95 10.96
C ILE A 144 -4.58 -6.74 10.06
N GLU A 145 -5.70 -6.33 10.66
CA GLU A 145 -6.90 -5.92 9.96
C GLU A 145 -6.96 -4.39 9.87
N LEU A 146 -7.31 -3.86 8.70
CA LEU A 146 -7.43 -2.43 8.43
C LEU A 146 -8.87 -2.09 8.03
N ASN A 147 -9.44 -1.02 8.59
CA ASN A 147 -10.72 -0.47 8.12
C ASN A 147 -10.48 0.65 7.09
N PHE A 148 -10.67 0.35 5.81
CA PHE A 148 -10.63 1.36 4.76
C PHE A 148 -12.02 1.91 4.45
N PRO A 149 -12.13 3.20 4.07
CA PRO A 149 -13.40 3.75 3.61
C PRO A 149 -13.85 3.05 2.33
N VAL A 150 -15.16 2.78 2.24
CA VAL A 150 -15.76 2.19 1.05
C VAL A 150 -15.72 3.20 -0.10
N CYS A 151 -15.08 2.83 -1.21
CA CYS A 151 -15.10 3.61 -2.43
C CYS A 151 -16.25 3.15 -3.32
N LYS A 152 -17.13 4.08 -3.74
CA LYS A 152 -18.21 3.74 -4.67
C LYS A 152 -17.66 3.53 -6.07
N VAL A 153 -18.20 2.53 -6.76
CA VAL A 153 -17.91 2.24 -8.15
C VAL A 153 -19.08 2.76 -9.00
N ILE A 154 -18.77 3.52 -10.05
CA ILE A 154 -19.74 4.11 -10.97
C ILE A 154 -19.44 3.69 -12.40
N LYS A 155 -20.46 3.71 -13.26
CA LYS A 155 -20.29 3.42 -14.68
C LYS A 155 -19.48 4.52 -15.36
N CYS A 156 -18.65 4.15 -16.32
CA CYS A 156 -17.98 5.10 -17.20
C CYS A 156 -18.97 5.69 -18.20
N ASN A 157 -18.78 6.97 -18.56
CA ASN A 157 -19.50 7.56 -19.67
C ASN A 157 -18.97 7.00 -21.00
N PRO A 158 -19.76 6.90 -22.08
CA PRO A 158 -19.30 6.33 -23.36
C PRO A 158 -18.05 7.00 -23.94
N GLY A 159 -17.87 8.32 -23.73
CA GLY A 159 -16.68 9.06 -24.16
C GLY A 159 -15.47 8.96 -23.21
N GLU A 160 -15.65 8.34 -22.04
CA GLU A 160 -14.60 8.10 -21.05
C GLU A 160 -14.04 6.68 -21.14
N ILE A 161 -14.67 5.80 -21.91
CA ILE A 161 -14.16 4.44 -22.17
C ILE A 161 -13.00 4.60 -23.16
N PRO A 162 -11.73 4.48 -22.71
CA PRO A 162 -10.58 4.49 -23.61
C PRO A 162 -10.66 3.33 -24.60
N SER A 163 -9.74 3.28 -25.58
CA SER A 163 -9.45 2.06 -26.36
C SER A 163 -8.81 0.96 -25.50
N ILE A 164 -9.41 0.65 -24.33
CA ILE A 164 -8.91 -0.31 -23.33
C ILE A 164 -8.52 -1.64 -23.95
N PRO A 165 -9.27 -2.24 -24.91
CA PRO A 165 -8.87 -3.52 -25.49
C PRO A 165 -7.49 -3.45 -26.17
N GLU A 166 -7.15 -2.33 -26.80
CA GLU A 166 -5.82 -2.09 -27.41
C GLU A 166 -4.78 -1.84 -26.32
N THR A 167 -5.12 -1.02 -25.31
CA THR A 167 -4.26 -0.73 -24.15
C THR A 167 -3.91 -1.97 -23.33
N LEU A 168 -4.81 -2.96 -23.29
CA LEU A 168 -4.67 -4.22 -22.56
C LEU A 168 -4.22 -5.38 -23.48
N ASN A 169 -3.70 -5.08 -24.66
CA ASN A 169 -3.13 -6.05 -25.60
C ASN A 169 -4.08 -7.22 -25.92
N GLY A 170 -5.37 -6.93 -26.12
CA GLY A 170 -6.38 -7.89 -26.55
C GLY A 170 -7.05 -8.71 -25.43
N ALA A 171 -6.91 -8.31 -24.16
CA ALA A 171 -7.62 -8.96 -23.05
C ALA A 171 -9.14 -8.92 -23.25
N SER A 172 -9.83 -9.99 -22.84
CA SER A 172 -11.29 -10.09 -22.99
C SER A 172 -12.00 -9.31 -21.89
N VAL A 173 -12.23 -8.02 -22.13
CA VAL A 173 -12.90 -7.09 -21.21
C VAL A 173 -14.39 -7.44 -21.09
N ILE A 174 -14.84 -7.71 -19.87
CA ILE A 174 -16.26 -7.95 -19.53
C ILE A 174 -16.94 -6.63 -19.19
N ASN A 175 -16.29 -5.80 -18.37
CA ASN A 175 -16.90 -4.61 -17.81
C ASN A 175 -15.84 -3.54 -17.52
N VAL A 176 -16.25 -2.27 -17.62
CA VAL A 176 -15.42 -1.12 -17.29
C VAL A 176 -16.22 -0.18 -16.42
N THR A 177 -15.67 0.09 -15.24
CA THR A 177 -16.24 1.02 -14.27
C THR A 177 -15.14 1.94 -13.75
N LYS A 178 -15.47 2.90 -12.89
CA LYS A 178 -14.48 3.78 -12.27
C LYS A 178 -14.78 4.06 -10.81
N ARG A 179 -13.74 4.38 -10.05
CA ARG A 179 -13.83 4.82 -8.66
C ARG A 179 -14.41 6.23 -8.61
N SER A 180 -15.45 6.45 -7.80
CA SER A 180 -16.13 7.75 -7.75
C SER A 180 -15.28 8.92 -7.22
N LEU A 181 -14.20 8.62 -6.49
CA LEU A 181 -13.36 9.65 -5.83
C LEU A 181 -12.07 9.96 -6.58
N SER A 182 -11.55 9.02 -7.36
CA SER A 182 -10.25 9.14 -8.04
C SER A 182 -10.34 9.01 -9.54
N ASP A 183 -11.52 8.66 -10.08
CA ASP A 183 -11.75 8.33 -11.48
C ASP A 183 -10.86 7.19 -12.02
N ASP A 184 -10.15 6.46 -11.15
CA ASP A 184 -9.38 5.29 -11.56
C ASP A 184 -10.30 4.24 -12.16
N LEU A 185 -9.91 3.74 -13.33
CA LEU A 185 -10.67 2.74 -14.05
C LEU A 185 -10.51 1.38 -13.36
N ILE A 186 -11.60 0.62 -13.32
CA ILE A 186 -11.65 -0.78 -12.92
C ILE A 186 -12.13 -1.56 -14.13
N VAL A 187 -11.23 -2.36 -14.69
CA VAL A 187 -11.47 -3.20 -15.86
C VAL A 187 -11.58 -4.65 -15.41
N GLU A 188 -12.76 -5.23 -15.60
CA GLU A 188 -13.01 -6.63 -15.35
C GLU A 188 -12.72 -7.44 -16.61
N VAL A 189 -11.87 -8.47 -16.49
CA VAL A 189 -11.51 -9.38 -17.59
C VAL A 189 -12.00 -10.79 -17.32
N ALA A 190 -12.16 -11.57 -18.38
CA ALA A 190 -12.76 -12.90 -18.31
C ALA A 190 -11.95 -13.95 -17.54
N SER A 191 -10.65 -13.74 -17.36
CA SER A 191 -9.76 -14.72 -16.73
C SER A 191 -8.65 -14.06 -15.94
N GLY A 192 -8.31 -14.61 -14.78
CA GLY A 192 -7.12 -14.24 -14.02
C GLY A 192 -5.83 -14.51 -14.77
N LEU A 193 -5.83 -15.39 -15.78
CA LEU A 193 -4.70 -15.57 -16.68
C LEU A 193 -4.48 -14.32 -17.56
N ASP A 194 -5.56 -13.65 -17.98
CA ASP A 194 -5.46 -12.38 -18.71
C ASP A 194 -4.87 -11.31 -17.80
N VAL A 195 -5.27 -11.26 -16.52
CA VAL A 195 -4.68 -10.35 -15.52
C VAL A 195 -3.18 -10.59 -15.39
N VAL A 196 -2.75 -11.85 -15.22
CA VAL A 196 -1.34 -12.21 -15.03
C VAL A 196 -0.50 -11.89 -16.26
N ASN A 197 -0.98 -12.23 -17.45
CA ASN A 197 -0.22 -12.08 -18.70
C ASN A 197 -0.28 -10.67 -19.30
N LEU A 198 -1.07 -9.79 -18.69
CA LEU A 198 -1.28 -8.43 -19.18
C LEU A 198 0.04 -7.67 -19.29
N LYS A 199 0.24 -7.03 -20.45
CA LYS A 199 1.34 -6.10 -20.72
C LYS A 199 0.74 -4.80 -21.25
N PRO A 200 0.47 -3.82 -20.37
CA PRO A 200 -0.23 -2.64 -20.80
C PRO A 200 0.70 -1.61 -21.44
N THR A 201 0.16 -0.78 -22.33
CA THR A 201 0.85 0.39 -22.87
C THR A 201 0.76 1.54 -21.86
N PHE A 202 1.84 1.83 -21.12
CA PHE A 202 1.80 2.84 -20.04
C PHE A 202 1.48 4.26 -20.53
N ASP A 203 1.88 4.62 -21.75
CA ASP A 203 1.53 5.94 -22.33
C ASP A 203 0.02 6.10 -22.56
N GLU A 204 -0.67 5.01 -22.89
CA GLU A 204 -2.13 5.04 -23.01
C GLU A 204 -2.80 5.09 -21.63
N ILE A 205 -2.25 4.40 -20.62
CA ILE A 205 -2.72 4.51 -19.23
C ILE A 205 -2.53 5.95 -18.72
N ARG A 206 -1.43 6.63 -19.07
CA ARG A 206 -1.22 8.04 -18.74
C ARG A 206 -2.30 8.96 -19.33
N ASN A 207 -2.99 8.54 -20.39
CA ASN A 207 -4.09 9.31 -21.00
C ASN A 207 -5.47 8.95 -20.43
N CYS A 208 -5.60 7.87 -19.65
CA CYS A 208 -6.85 7.48 -19.02
C CYS A 208 -7.29 8.49 -17.93
N ALA A 209 -8.55 8.47 -17.54
CA ALA A 209 -9.03 9.23 -16.38
C ALA A 209 -8.38 8.74 -15.07
N GLY A 210 -8.37 9.59 -14.05
CA GLY A 210 -7.81 9.27 -12.74
C GLY A 210 -6.29 9.13 -12.70
N THR A 211 -5.79 8.41 -11.71
CA THR A 211 -4.36 8.13 -11.45
C THR A 211 -3.86 6.87 -12.15
N GLY A 212 -4.76 5.93 -12.47
CA GLY A 212 -4.38 4.66 -13.07
C GLY A 212 -5.55 3.73 -13.42
N VAL A 213 -5.20 2.48 -13.75
CA VAL A 213 -6.12 1.42 -14.16
C VAL A 213 -5.91 0.19 -13.28
N ILE A 214 -6.99 -0.28 -12.67
CA ILE A 214 -7.07 -1.56 -11.97
C ILE A 214 -7.63 -2.58 -12.93
N VAL A 215 -6.93 -3.70 -13.12
CA VAL A 215 -7.42 -4.82 -13.94
C VAL A 215 -7.65 -6.02 -13.03
N THR A 216 -8.85 -6.59 -13.06
CA THR A 216 -9.27 -7.67 -12.17
C THR A 216 -10.01 -8.78 -12.91
N GLY A 217 -9.91 -10.00 -12.43
CA GLY A 217 -10.60 -11.16 -13.01
C GLY A 217 -10.61 -12.36 -12.07
N PRO A 218 -11.42 -13.40 -12.38
CA PRO A 218 -11.51 -14.60 -11.54
C PRO A 218 -10.16 -15.31 -11.49
N ALA A 219 -9.68 -15.67 -10.30
CA ALA A 219 -8.39 -16.34 -10.19
C ALA A 219 -8.42 -17.73 -10.86
N PRO A 220 -7.29 -18.21 -11.40
CA PRO A 220 -7.22 -19.54 -12.01
C PRO A 220 -7.63 -20.63 -11.00
N PRO A 221 -8.32 -21.70 -11.44
CA PRO A 221 -8.64 -22.84 -10.58
C PRO A 221 -7.41 -23.41 -9.90
N GLY A 222 -7.52 -23.70 -8.60
CA GLY A 222 -6.41 -24.24 -7.80
C GLY A 222 -5.42 -23.20 -7.28
N SER A 223 -5.61 -21.91 -7.57
CA SER A 223 -4.75 -20.83 -7.02
C SER A 223 -4.96 -20.59 -5.52
N GLY A 224 -6.10 -20.99 -4.96
CA GLY A 224 -6.47 -20.72 -3.56
C GLY A 224 -7.02 -19.31 -3.31
N TYR A 225 -7.28 -18.54 -4.38
CA TYR A 225 -7.83 -17.19 -4.33
C TYR A 225 -9.12 -17.11 -5.16
N ASP A 226 -9.97 -16.12 -4.85
CA ASP A 226 -11.19 -15.86 -5.62
C ASP A 226 -10.92 -14.99 -6.85
N ILE A 227 -10.07 -13.97 -6.69
CA ILE A 227 -9.76 -12.99 -7.74
C ILE A 227 -8.27 -12.67 -7.79
N PHE A 228 -7.80 -12.30 -8.98
CA PHE A 228 -6.52 -11.64 -9.19
C PHE A 228 -6.74 -10.20 -9.63
N SER A 229 -5.87 -9.30 -9.18
CA SER A 229 -5.92 -7.88 -9.51
C SER A 229 -4.52 -7.29 -9.66
N ARG A 230 -4.38 -6.34 -10.57
CA ARG A 230 -3.16 -5.54 -10.80
C ARG A 230 -3.54 -4.07 -10.92
N PHE A 231 -2.67 -3.18 -10.44
CA PHE A 231 -2.89 -1.74 -10.51
C PHE A 231 -1.72 -1.04 -11.21
N PHE A 232 -2.03 -0.36 -12.31
CA PHE A 232 -1.08 0.38 -13.12
C PHE A 232 -1.31 1.87 -12.94
N CYS A 233 -0.32 2.61 -12.44
CA CYS A 233 -0.48 4.02 -12.07
C CYS A 233 0.70 4.92 -12.50
N PRO A 234 1.10 4.90 -13.79
CA PRO A 234 2.29 5.59 -14.27
C PRO A 234 2.29 7.12 -14.01
N LYS A 235 1.11 7.73 -13.79
CA LYS A 235 0.99 9.15 -13.38
C LYS A 235 1.56 9.45 -11.99
N LEU A 236 1.67 8.43 -11.15
CA LEU A 236 2.22 8.51 -9.80
C LEU A 236 3.73 8.19 -9.75
N GLY A 237 4.40 8.14 -10.91
CA GLY A 237 5.82 7.82 -11.00
C GLY A 237 6.13 6.34 -10.79
N VAL A 238 5.10 5.48 -10.75
CA VAL A 238 5.21 4.02 -10.59
C VAL A 238 4.35 3.38 -11.66
N ASP A 239 4.97 2.65 -12.59
CA ASP A 239 4.25 2.02 -13.70
C ASP A 239 3.23 0.97 -13.21
N GLU A 240 3.63 0.13 -12.25
CA GLU A 240 2.77 -0.88 -11.63
C GLU A 240 3.02 -1.03 -10.13
N VAL A 241 1.95 -1.08 -9.34
CA VAL A 241 2.00 -1.44 -7.93
C VAL A 241 1.89 -2.95 -7.81
N THR A 242 3.04 -3.62 -7.75
CA THR A 242 3.11 -5.07 -7.59
C THR A 242 3.22 -5.44 -6.11
N PRO A 243 2.46 -6.44 -5.62
CA PRO A 243 3.00 -7.35 -4.64
C PRO A 243 4.05 -8.18 -5.38
N SER A 244 5.32 -7.87 -5.19
CA SER A 244 6.43 -8.62 -5.77
C SER A 244 6.25 -10.13 -5.52
N SER A 245 6.40 -10.88 -6.62
CA SER A 245 6.13 -12.33 -6.77
C SER A 245 6.93 -13.23 -5.84
#